data_AF-C5PJC4-F1
#
_entry.id   AF-C5PJC4-F1
#
_cell.length_a   1.000
_cell.length_b   1.000
_cell.length_c   1.000
_cell.angle_alpha   90.00
_cell.angle_beta   90.00
_cell.angle_gamma   90.00
#
_symmetry.space_group_name_H-M   'P 1'
#
loop_
_entity.id
_entity.type
_entity.pdbx_description
1 polymer ?
#
loop_
_entity_poly.entity_id
_entity_poly.type
_entity_poly.pdbx_seq_one_letter_code
_entity_poly.pdbx_strand_id
1 'polypeptide(L)'
;MAYSTTDRRRVYLACRAIFSGQNAQVRKAKKVREIVEKRQATIPLVKDFGIAKVVEILRLLLENGVFQSDLKAKVEFPELFHSFPDRDAQRTVTEKCAAQSVAEALDEIMSMGGPADKQDNAGGIEDRELIPPAVKPLPAFEELKPAAEEDYPPSLYPSYFPYKAQHNILTIVQSTLEDCCFEFAKKWIPSVLDSNGWDCAEAVELTKWTSILHSHSNNLSPSALQITGPPLRDILSSAHRIRHTAVHRLPTTARGISQLVETAVKYTETLQDSVRSLQLDELHNEIDSKIKAMEMNKNALEDTVCQELDIIRQKREELDRKEAYLIEKMKKDDRENKALIGSLLEDSIRRIFSENEPQATMEDDEDNAGSRSNDEANGYAFQSAALGSGPAQLSECRMSPGENADMPNPIEIIE
;
A
#
# COMPACT_ATOMS: atom_id res chain seq x y z
N MET A 1 -2.89 -32.39 -7.10
CA MET A 1 -4.06 -31.52 -7.30
C MET A 1 -3.55 -30.14 -7.65
N ALA A 2 -4.11 -29.49 -8.67
CA ALA A 2 -3.67 -28.13 -9.05
C ALA A 2 -4.31 -27.13 -8.07
N TYR A 3 -3.47 -26.43 -7.29
CA TYR A 3 -3.92 -25.35 -6.42
C TYR A 3 -4.29 -24.12 -7.26
N SER A 4 -5.29 -23.33 -6.81
CA SER A 4 -5.69 -22.11 -7.53
C SER A 4 -4.51 -21.14 -7.66
N THR A 5 -4.44 -20.39 -8.75
CA THR A 5 -3.40 -19.36 -8.94
C THR A 5 -3.45 -18.32 -7.83
N THR A 6 -4.64 -17.95 -7.35
CA THR A 6 -4.84 -17.03 -6.23
C THR A 6 -4.23 -17.54 -4.92
N ASP A 7 -4.44 -18.82 -4.59
CA ASP A 7 -3.86 -19.43 -3.38
C ASP A 7 -2.33 -19.47 -3.47
N ARG A 8 -1.81 -19.89 -4.64
CA ARG A 8 -0.37 -19.92 -4.92
C ARG A 8 0.26 -18.53 -4.78
N ARG A 9 -0.39 -17.50 -5.32
CA ARG A 9 0.03 -16.10 -5.24
C ARG A 9 0.04 -15.60 -3.79
N ARG A 10 -1.01 -15.90 -3.02
CA ARG A 10 -1.11 -15.47 -1.61
C ARG A 10 -0.02 -16.11 -0.75
N VAL A 11 0.25 -17.40 -0.95
CA VAL A 11 1.36 -18.10 -0.29
C VAL A 11 2.71 -17.52 -0.73
N TYR A 12 2.90 -17.25 -2.02
CA TYR A 12 4.11 -16.65 -2.55
C TYR A 12 4.42 -15.30 -1.91
N LEU A 13 3.47 -14.35 -1.91
CA LEU A 13 3.66 -13.02 -1.32
C LEU A 13 3.98 -13.09 0.17
N ALA A 14 3.23 -13.89 0.93
CA ALA A 14 3.42 -14.03 2.38
C ALA A 14 4.77 -14.66 2.75
N CYS A 15 5.33 -15.50 1.88
CA CYS A 15 6.54 -16.26 2.15
C CYS A 15 7.77 -15.79 1.36
N ARG A 16 7.65 -14.81 0.45
CA ARG A 16 8.76 -14.35 -0.41
C ARG A 16 9.96 -13.86 0.39
N ALA A 17 9.73 -13.08 1.44
CA ALA A 17 10.80 -12.61 2.32
C ALA A 17 11.46 -13.75 3.13
N ILE A 18 10.76 -14.87 3.33
CA ILE A 18 11.21 -16.02 4.14
C ILE A 18 12.08 -16.95 3.31
N PHE A 19 11.65 -17.25 2.08
CA PHE A 19 12.34 -18.12 1.14
C PHE A 19 13.19 -17.30 0.17
N SER A 20 14.15 -16.54 0.70
CA SER A 20 15.21 -15.88 -0.07
C SER A 20 16.58 -16.54 0.22
N GLY A 21 17.59 -16.22 -0.59
CA GLY A 21 18.96 -16.73 -0.40
C GLY A 21 19.00 -18.27 -0.31
N GLN A 22 19.64 -18.80 0.73
CA GLN A 22 19.75 -20.25 0.95
C GLN A 22 18.39 -20.94 1.16
N ASN A 23 17.41 -20.25 1.76
CA ASN A 23 16.08 -20.84 1.99
C ASN A 23 15.32 -21.05 0.68
N ALA A 24 15.55 -20.24 -0.35
CA ALA A 24 14.96 -20.40 -1.67
C ALA A 24 15.38 -21.73 -2.35
N GLN A 25 16.48 -22.34 -1.91
CA GLN A 25 17.00 -23.61 -2.42
C GLN A 25 16.42 -24.84 -1.70
N VAL A 26 15.61 -24.66 -0.66
CA VAL A 26 15.02 -25.78 0.08
C VAL A 26 14.01 -26.51 -0.80
N ARG A 27 14.07 -27.85 -0.79
CA ARG A 27 13.14 -28.74 -1.52
C ARG A 27 12.43 -29.76 -0.64
N LYS A 28 13.04 -30.12 0.49
CA LYS A 28 12.53 -31.16 1.40
C LYS A 28 11.30 -30.65 2.15
N ALA A 29 10.16 -31.33 2.02
CA ALA A 29 8.90 -30.99 2.69
C ALA A 29 9.05 -30.75 4.20
N LYS A 30 9.79 -31.63 4.88
CA LYS A 30 10.07 -31.52 6.31
C LYS A 30 10.77 -30.21 6.66
N LYS A 31 11.71 -29.76 5.83
CA LYS A 31 12.46 -28.53 6.07
C LYS A 31 11.62 -27.29 5.75
N VAL A 32 10.82 -27.33 4.68
CA VAL A 32 9.85 -26.26 4.37
C VAL A 32 8.88 -26.08 5.53
N ARG A 33 8.32 -27.19 6.06
CA ARG A 33 7.45 -27.19 7.23
C ARG A 33 8.10 -26.54 8.44
N GLU A 34 9.32 -26.96 8.79
CA GLU A 34 10.07 -26.43 9.93
C GLU A 34 10.28 -24.91 9.83
N ILE A 35 10.60 -24.41 8.62
CA ILE A 35 10.77 -22.97 8.38
C ILE A 35 9.45 -22.21 8.57
N VAL A 36 8.34 -22.77 8.11
CA VAL A 36 7.00 -22.18 8.22
C VAL A 36 6.50 -22.19 9.67
N GLU A 37 6.72 -23.26 10.42
CA GLU A 37 6.25 -23.38 11.80
C GLU A 37 7.05 -22.47 12.77
N LYS A 38 8.33 -22.22 12.48
CA LYS A 38 9.20 -21.38 13.35
C LYS A 38 8.87 -19.89 13.31
N ARG A 39 8.13 -19.41 12.31
CA ARG A 39 7.97 -17.96 12.05
C ARG A 39 6.58 -17.48 12.41
N GLN A 40 6.50 -16.41 13.19
CA GLN A 40 5.23 -15.78 13.55
C GLN A 40 4.47 -15.25 12.30
N ALA A 41 5.21 -14.78 11.29
CA ALA A 41 4.65 -14.18 10.08
C ALA A 41 3.78 -15.14 9.24
N THR A 42 3.99 -16.45 9.36
CA THR A 42 3.23 -17.49 8.62
C THR A 42 1.99 -17.96 9.35
N ILE A 43 1.78 -17.57 10.61
CA ILE A 43 0.62 -18.01 11.41
C ILE A 43 -0.72 -17.66 10.76
N PRO A 44 -0.97 -16.42 10.27
CA PRO A 44 -2.23 -16.10 9.61
C PRO A 44 -2.46 -16.97 8.36
N LEU A 45 -1.41 -17.18 7.55
CA LEU A 45 -1.47 -18.00 6.35
C LEU A 45 -1.79 -19.47 6.68
N VAL A 46 -1.18 -20.00 7.73
CA VAL A 46 -1.40 -21.38 8.20
C VAL A 46 -2.80 -21.53 8.79
N LYS A 47 -3.34 -20.51 9.47
CA LYS A 47 -4.71 -20.50 9.97
C LYS A 47 -5.72 -20.57 8.82
N ASP A 48 -5.47 -19.84 7.73
CA ASP A 48 -6.39 -19.75 6.60
C ASP A 48 -6.39 -21.00 5.71
N PHE A 49 -5.20 -21.57 5.44
CA PHE A 49 -5.05 -22.67 4.47
C PHE A 49 -4.79 -24.04 5.10
N GLY A 50 -4.37 -24.08 6.37
CA GLY A 50 -3.81 -25.25 7.00
C GLY A 50 -2.35 -25.51 6.59
N ILE A 51 -1.54 -25.98 7.54
CA ILE A 51 -0.09 -26.17 7.34
C ILE A 51 0.25 -27.11 6.18
N ALA A 52 -0.54 -28.18 5.98
CA ALA A 52 -0.29 -29.15 4.92
C ALA A 52 -0.39 -28.51 3.54
N LYS A 53 -1.47 -27.76 3.29
CA LYS A 53 -1.70 -27.04 2.03
C LYS A 53 -0.63 -25.98 1.78
N VAL A 54 -0.26 -25.20 2.80
CA VAL A 54 0.81 -24.20 2.68
C VAL A 54 2.14 -24.85 2.29
N VAL A 55 2.52 -25.96 2.95
CA VAL A 55 3.77 -26.67 2.65
C VAL A 55 3.77 -27.25 1.24
N GLU A 56 2.64 -27.81 0.78
CA GLU A 56 2.53 -28.34 -0.59
C GLU A 56 2.65 -27.25 -1.66
N ILE A 57 1.96 -26.11 -1.47
CA ILE A 57 2.07 -24.96 -2.37
C ILE A 57 3.51 -24.42 -2.38
N LEU A 58 4.13 -24.25 -1.20
CA LEU A 58 5.51 -23.77 -1.11
C LEU A 58 6.47 -24.70 -1.82
N ARG A 59 6.30 -26.03 -1.68
CA ARG A 59 7.13 -27.00 -2.40
C ARG A 59 7.02 -26.83 -3.90
N LEU A 60 5.81 -26.74 -4.43
CA LEU A 60 5.59 -26.55 -5.86
C LEU A 60 6.31 -25.29 -6.37
N LEU A 61 6.15 -24.16 -5.66
CA LEU A 61 6.77 -22.89 -6.04
C LEU A 61 8.30 -22.91 -5.90
N LEU A 62 8.83 -23.58 -4.88
CA LEU A 62 10.27 -23.78 -4.66
C LEU A 62 10.88 -24.69 -5.74
N GLU A 63 10.21 -25.78 -6.09
CA GLU A 63 10.64 -26.71 -7.15
C GLU A 63 10.69 -26.00 -8.52
N ASN A 64 9.71 -25.15 -8.81
CA ASN A 64 9.69 -24.33 -10.02
C ASN A 64 10.76 -23.22 -10.00
N GLY A 65 11.33 -22.89 -8.84
CA GLY A 65 12.34 -21.85 -8.68
C GLY A 65 11.78 -20.43 -8.71
N VAL A 66 10.48 -20.27 -8.40
CA VAL A 66 9.79 -18.96 -8.35
C VAL A 66 10.43 -18.04 -7.32
N PHE A 67 10.86 -18.57 -6.18
CA PHE A 67 11.55 -17.81 -5.13
C PHE A 67 13.01 -17.47 -5.44
N GLN A 68 13.57 -18.02 -6.52
CA GLN A 68 14.98 -17.83 -6.90
C GLN A 68 15.16 -16.86 -8.06
N SER A 69 14.11 -16.63 -8.85
CA SER A 69 14.18 -15.86 -10.08
C SER A 69 12.94 -15.02 -10.25
N ASP A 70 13.14 -13.70 -10.33
CA ASP A 70 12.05 -12.76 -10.59
C ASP A 70 11.43 -12.97 -11.96
N LEU A 71 12.20 -13.44 -12.94
CA LEU A 71 11.67 -13.82 -14.26
C LEU A 71 10.70 -15.00 -14.13
N LYS A 72 11.05 -16.04 -13.36
CA LYS A 72 10.16 -17.18 -13.12
C LYS A 72 8.93 -16.79 -12.31
N ALA A 73 9.11 -15.92 -11.32
CA ALA A 73 7.99 -15.36 -10.57
C ALA A 73 7.05 -14.54 -11.47
N LYS A 74 7.60 -13.78 -12.43
CA LYS A 74 6.81 -13.01 -13.40
C LYS A 74 6.06 -13.91 -14.38
N VAL A 75 6.62 -15.06 -14.75
CA VAL A 75 5.92 -16.05 -15.57
C VAL A 75 4.78 -16.70 -14.79
N GLU A 76 5.00 -17.04 -13.51
CA GLU A 76 3.98 -17.69 -12.67
C GLU A 76 2.87 -16.72 -12.22
N PHE A 77 3.23 -15.47 -11.91
CA PHE A 77 2.34 -14.43 -11.40
C PHE A 77 2.53 -13.09 -12.14
N PRO A 78 2.18 -13.00 -13.44
CA PRO A 78 2.39 -11.78 -14.22
C PRO A 78 1.77 -10.54 -13.59
N GLU A 79 0.59 -10.67 -12.98
CA GLU A 79 -0.15 -9.59 -12.35
C GLU A 79 0.59 -8.91 -11.19
N LEU A 80 1.53 -9.61 -10.53
CA LEU A 80 2.35 -8.98 -9.47
C LEU A 80 3.42 -8.02 -10.02
N PHE A 81 3.66 -8.06 -11.32
CA PHE A 81 4.69 -7.27 -12.01
C PHE A 81 4.07 -6.26 -12.99
N HIS A 82 2.74 -6.17 -13.05
CA HIS A 82 2.01 -5.18 -13.83
C HIS A 82 1.37 -4.19 -12.87
N SER A 83 2.05 -3.07 -12.65
CA SER A 83 1.53 -1.90 -11.94
C SER A 83 1.10 -0.82 -12.94
N PHE A 84 0.12 -0.02 -12.56
CA PHE A 84 -0.31 1.13 -13.36
C PHE A 84 0.79 2.22 -13.35
N PRO A 85 1.20 2.76 -14.52
CA PRO A 85 2.28 3.74 -14.60
C PRO A 85 2.12 4.95 -13.67
N ASP A 86 0.90 5.49 -13.57
CA ASP A 86 0.61 6.63 -12.71
C ASP A 86 0.85 6.32 -11.22
N ARG A 87 0.55 5.09 -10.80
CA ARG A 87 0.76 4.65 -9.43
C ARG A 87 2.25 4.45 -9.13
N ASP A 88 3.00 3.87 -10.05
CA ASP A 88 4.45 3.73 -9.88
C ASP A 88 5.17 5.08 -9.87
N ALA A 89 4.71 6.03 -10.68
CA ALA A 89 5.18 7.40 -10.63
C ALA A 89 4.91 8.00 -9.24
N GLN A 90 3.68 7.87 -8.72
CA GLN A 90 3.32 8.37 -7.41
C GLN A 90 4.17 7.74 -6.29
N ARG A 91 4.32 6.42 -6.27
CA ARG A 91 5.17 5.69 -5.31
C ARG A 91 6.61 6.19 -5.34
N THR A 92 7.15 6.42 -6.55
CA THR A 92 8.52 6.92 -6.74
C THR A 92 8.68 8.35 -6.23
N VAL A 93 7.68 9.21 -6.46
CA VAL A 93 7.66 10.58 -5.92
C VAL A 93 7.63 10.54 -4.39
N THR A 94 6.74 9.76 -3.79
CA THR A 94 6.64 9.63 -2.33
C THR A 94 7.95 9.12 -1.71
N GLU A 95 8.59 8.10 -2.30
CA GLU A 95 9.90 7.61 -1.85
C GLU A 95 10.99 8.68 -1.96
N LYS A 96 11.02 9.43 -3.06
CA LYS A 96 12.01 10.48 -3.29
C LYS A 96 11.83 11.65 -2.31
N CYS A 97 10.61 12.11 -2.09
CA CYS A 97 10.30 13.16 -1.12
C CYS A 97 10.70 12.74 0.30
N ALA A 98 10.41 11.49 0.70
CA ALA A 98 10.84 10.99 2.00
C ALA A 98 12.36 10.92 2.13
N ALA A 99 13.07 10.46 1.09
CA ALA A 99 14.53 10.45 1.09
C ALA A 99 15.13 11.87 1.18
N GLN A 100 14.52 12.85 0.50
CA GLN A 100 14.93 14.25 0.55
C GLN A 100 14.72 14.85 1.95
N SER A 101 13.55 14.62 2.56
CA SER A 101 13.27 15.11 3.91
C SER A 101 14.26 14.54 4.94
N VAL A 102 14.64 13.27 4.82
CA VAL A 102 15.68 12.68 5.69
C VAL A 102 17.05 13.32 5.45
N ALA A 103 17.39 13.62 4.19
CA ALA A 103 18.65 14.29 3.87
C ALA A 103 18.70 15.73 4.42
N GLU A 104 17.61 16.48 4.29
CA GLU A 104 17.48 17.84 4.83
C GLU A 104 17.61 17.85 6.37
N ALA A 105 16.97 16.90 7.05
CA ALA A 105 17.10 16.75 8.50
C ALA A 105 18.54 16.43 8.94
N LEU A 106 19.28 15.63 8.13
CA LEU A 106 20.69 15.36 8.38
C LEU A 106 21.55 16.62 8.19
N ASP A 107 21.31 17.40 7.13
CA ASP A 107 22.04 18.63 6.84
C ASP A 107 21.81 19.72 7.90
N GLU A 108 20.59 19.83 8.45
CA GLU A 108 20.29 20.71 9.59
C GLU A 108 21.10 20.32 10.83
N ILE A 109 21.12 19.02 11.17
CA ILE A 109 21.89 18.53 12.33
C ILE A 109 23.39 18.78 12.13
N MET A 110 23.91 18.52 10.93
CA MET A 110 25.32 18.77 10.59
C MET A 110 25.66 20.26 10.66
N SER A 111 24.73 21.15 10.34
CA SER A 111 24.94 22.60 10.39
C SER A 111 24.87 23.16 11.83
N MET A 112 24.13 22.50 12.72
CA MET A 112 24.02 22.86 14.14
C MET A 112 25.16 22.27 14.99
N GLY A 113 25.81 21.20 14.53
CA GLY A 113 27.05 20.68 15.10
C GLY A 113 28.25 21.52 14.64
N GLY A 114 28.67 22.50 15.45
CA GLY A 114 29.85 23.32 15.17
C GLY A 114 31.14 22.49 14.94
N PRO A 115 32.19 23.10 14.35
CA PRO A 115 33.42 22.39 14.01
C PRO A 115 34.02 21.70 15.24
N ALA A 116 34.39 20.44 15.08
CA ALA A 116 35.18 19.71 16.05
C ALA A 116 36.42 20.54 16.47
N ASP A 117 36.75 20.44 17.76
CA ASP A 117 37.82 21.11 18.51
C ASP A 117 37.51 22.48 19.11
N LYS A 118 37.08 22.49 20.39
CA LYS A 118 37.87 23.08 21.50
C LYS A 118 37.57 22.42 22.86
N GLN A 119 38.63 21.82 23.40
CA GLN A 119 39.04 21.74 24.82
C GLN A 119 38.33 20.82 25.82
N ASP A 120 39.15 19.88 26.31
CA ASP A 120 39.21 19.46 27.71
C ASP A 120 39.02 20.65 28.66
N ASN A 121 38.01 20.58 29.52
CA ASN A 121 38.17 20.96 30.91
C ASN A 121 37.13 20.26 31.80
N ALA A 122 37.61 19.71 32.91
CA ALA A 122 36.79 19.11 33.94
C ALA A 122 35.86 20.16 34.58
N GLY A 123 34.59 19.82 34.75
CA GLY A 123 33.69 20.57 35.62
C GLY A 123 32.21 20.39 35.31
N GLY A 124 31.49 19.79 36.27
CA GLY A 124 30.05 19.98 36.44
C GLY A 124 29.17 18.97 35.71
N ILE A 125 28.78 17.92 36.44
CA ILE A 125 27.55 17.18 36.16
C ILE A 125 26.40 18.15 36.44
N GLU A 126 25.80 18.70 35.40
CA GLU A 126 24.40 19.11 35.47
C GLU A 126 23.58 18.03 34.75
N ASP A 127 22.87 17.25 35.56
CA ASP A 127 21.74 16.41 35.15
C ASP A 127 20.72 17.29 34.43
N ARG A 128 20.90 17.45 33.12
CA ARG A 128 19.85 17.92 32.25
C ARG A 128 19.14 16.68 31.76
N GLU A 129 18.13 16.29 32.54
CA GLU A 129 17.13 15.28 32.21
C GLU A 129 16.77 15.40 30.72
N LEU A 130 17.31 14.50 29.91
CA LEU A 130 17.06 14.40 28.48
C LEU A 130 15.62 13.94 28.31
N ILE A 131 14.69 14.87 28.41
CA ILE A 131 13.35 14.72 27.87
C ILE A 131 13.57 14.34 26.40
N PRO A 132 13.15 13.13 25.95
CA PRO A 132 13.20 12.80 24.54
C PRO A 132 12.48 13.94 23.82
N PRO A 133 13.08 14.57 22.79
CA PRO A 133 12.31 15.55 22.02
C PRO A 133 11.05 14.82 21.59
N ALA A 134 9.91 15.29 22.11
CA ALA A 134 8.62 14.77 21.71
C ALA A 134 8.63 14.83 20.20
N VAL A 135 8.65 13.66 19.57
CA VAL A 135 8.51 13.52 18.14
C VAL A 135 7.14 14.13 17.89
N LYS A 136 7.13 15.41 17.48
CA LYS A 136 5.98 15.93 16.77
C LYS A 136 5.80 14.92 15.64
N PRO A 137 4.63 14.28 15.51
CA PRO A 137 4.31 13.57 14.30
C PRO A 137 4.73 14.50 13.16
N LEU A 138 5.53 13.97 12.22
CA LEU A 138 5.74 14.60 10.92
C LEU A 138 4.40 15.22 10.51
N PRO A 139 4.37 16.50 10.07
CA PRO A 139 3.11 17.14 9.75
C PRO A 139 2.32 16.16 8.90
N ALA A 140 1.15 15.78 9.42
CA ALA A 140 0.15 15.12 8.62
C ALA A 140 0.05 15.95 7.34
N PHE A 141 -0.07 15.26 6.21
CA PHE A 141 -0.22 15.82 4.89
C PHE A 141 -1.57 16.57 4.77
N GLU A 142 -1.81 17.54 5.64
CA GLU A 142 -3.07 18.27 5.82
C GLU A 142 -3.04 19.67 5.23
N GLU A 143 -1.87 20.17 4.80
CA GLU A 143 -1.78 21.47 4.14
C GLU A 143 -1.28 21.33 2.71
N LEU A 144 -2.17 20.78 1.88
CA LEU A 144 -2.50 21.18 0.51
C LEU A 144 -3.42 20.08 -0.06
N LYS A 145 -4.69 20.07 0.35
CA LYS A 145 -5.74 19.35 -0.37
C LYS A 145 -6.24 20.23 -1.51
N PRO A 146 -5.86 20.02 -2.78
CA PRO A 146 -6.75 20.37 -3.87
C PRO A 146 -8.02 19.52 -3.70
N ALA A 147 -9.19 20.14 -3.86
CA ALA A 147 -10.51 19.59 -3.55
C ALA A 147 -10.98 18.45 -4.50
N ALA A 148 -10.08 17.58 -4.98
CA ALA A 148 -10.35 16.58 -6.01
C ALA A 148 -9.73 15.18 -5.75
N GLU A 149 -9.11 14.91 -4.60
CA GLU A 149 -8.44 13.60 -4.31
C GLU A 149 -9.23 12.69 -3.36
N GLU A 150 -10.52 12.45 -3.58
CA GLU A 150 -11.30 11.48 -2.74
C GLU A 150 -11.38 10.05 -3.32
N ASP A 151 -10.75 9.77 -4.45
CA ASP A 151 -11.05 8.55 -5.21
C ASP A 151 -10.01 7.43 -5.16
N TYR A 152 -8.87 7.62 -4.46
CA TYR A 152 -7.82 6.61 -4.35
C TYR A 152 -7.50 6.25 -2.89
N PRO A 153 -7.24 4.96 -2.58
CA PRO A 153 -6.89 4.55 -1.24
C PRO A 153 -5.54 5.13 -0.80
N PRO A 154 -5.31 5.25 0.53
CA PRO A 154 -4.05 5.74 1.06
C PRO A 154 -2.88 4.86 0.60
N SER A 155 -1.79 5.52 0.20
CA SER A 155 -0.56 4.86 -0.21
C SER A 155 0.14 4.18 0.96
N LEU A 156 0.67 2.98 0.74
CA LEU A 156 1.53 2.26 1.70
C LEU A 156 3.00 2.71 1.60
N TYR A 157 3.29 3.68 0.74
CA TYR A 157 4.61 4.29 0.59
C TYR A 157 4.73 5.57 1.43
N PRO A 158 5.93 5.91 1.95
CA PRO A 158 7.22 5.26 1.71
C PRO A 158 7.39 3.93 2.45
N SER A 159 8.41 3.17 2.06
CA SER A 159 8.78 1.93 2.71
C SER A 159 9.75 2.13 3.84
N TYR A 160 9.40 1.61 5.02
CA TYR A 160 10.22 1.64 6.21
C TYR A 160 10.32 0.23 6.80
N PHE A 161 11.50 -0.13 7.30
CA PHE A 161 11.61 -1.28 8.19
C PHE A 161 11.07 -0.93 9.58
N PRO A 162 10.71 -1.93 10.41
CA PRO A 162 10.47 -1.69 11.83
C PRO A 162 11.68 -1.00 12.46
N TYR A 163 11.43 0.02 13.29
CA TYR A 163 12.49 0.88 13.83
C TYR A 163 13.64 0.10 14.50
N LYS A 164 13.30 -0.94 15.28
CA LYS A 164 14.30 -1.81 15.91
C LYS A 164 15.26 -2.45 14.89
N ALA A 165 14.76 -2.85 13.73
CA ALA A 165 15.59 -3.39 12.66
C ALA A 165 16.47 -2.30 12.03
N GLN A 166 15.93 -1.09 11.81
CA GLN A 166 16.71 0.05 11.31
C GLN A 166 17.90 0.35 12.23
N HIS A 167 17.64 0.48 13.53
CA HIS A 167 18.66 0.77 14.53
C HIS A 167 19.74 -0.30 14.56
N ASN A 168 19.34 -1.59 14.62
CA ASN A 168 20.30 -2.69 14.63
C ASN A 168 21.19 -2.71 13.39
N ILE A 169 20.62 -2.50 12.19
CA ILE A 169 21.40 -2.43 10.94
C ILE A 169 22.43 -1.32 11.02
N LEU A 170 22.00 -0.10 11.36
CA LEU A 170 22.87 1.07 11.38
C LEU A 170 23.97 0.97 12.44
N THR A 171 23.68 0.40 13.61
CA THR A 171 24.69 0.15 14.65
C THR A 171 25.74 -0.87 14.21
N ILE A 172 25.33 -1.96 13.55
CA ILE A 172 26.27 -2.95 13.01
C ILE A 172 27.14 -2.33 11.90
N VAL A 173 26.53 -1.55 11.01
CA VAL A 173 27.26 -0.87 9.93
C VAL A 173 28.28 0.13 10.51
N GLN A 174 27.88 0.94 11.49
CA GLN A 174 28.80 1.88 12.14
C GLN A 174 29.98 1.17 12.80
N SER A 175 29.72 0.18 13.64
CA SER A 175 30.79 -0.58 14.33
C SER A 175 31.72 -1.30 13.35
N THR A 176 31.17 -1.89 12.27
CA THR A 176 31.98 -2.52 11.21
C THR A 176 32.90 -1.52 10.52
N LEU A 177 32.46 -0.28 10.31
CA LEU A 177 33.30 0.77 9.72
C LEU A 177 34.37 1.27 10.70
N GLU A 178 34.05 1.42 11.98
CA GLU A 178 35.03 1.78 13.03
C GLU A 178 36.14 0.72 13.11
N ASP A 179 35.75 -0.55 13.10
CA ASP A 179 36.63 -1.71 13.02
C ASP A 179 37.53 -1.70 11.77
N CYS A 180 36.95 -1.39 10.60
CA CYS A 180 37.69 -1.27 9.34
C CYS A 180 38.76 -0.16 9.42
N CYS A 181 38.39 0.99 9.97
CA CYS A 181 39.30 2.12 10.14
C CYS A 181 40.43 1.79 11.13
N PHE A 182 40.12 1.09 12.22
CA PHE A 182 41.10 0.69 13.21
C PHE A 182 42.14 -0.28 12.64
N GLU A 183 41.71 -1.32 11.94
CA GLU A 183 42.63 -2.27 11.30
C GLU A 183 43.48 -1.61 10.21
N PHE A 184 42.89 -0.68 9.45
CA PHE A 184 43.63 0.14 8.51
C PHE A 184 44.70 0.99 9.22
N ALA A 185 44.31 1.65 10.31
CA ALA A 185 45.20 2.52 11.06
C ALA A 185 46.36 1.76 11.69
N LYS A 186 46.09 0.56 12.23
CA LYS A 186 47.10 -0.34 12.80
C LYS A 186 48.17 -0.74 11.77
N LYS A 187 47.77 -0.90 10.51
CA LYS A 187 48.67 -1.28 9.41
C LYS A 187 49.47 -0.10 8.87
N TRP A 188 48.86 1.07 8.73
CA TRP A 188 49.43 2.17 7.93
C TRP A 188 49.80 3.42 8.73
N ILE A 189 49.19 3.65 9.89
CA ILE A 189 49.45 4.80 10.77
C ILE A 189 49.50 4.39 12.26
N PRO A 190 50.29 3.36 12.64
CA PRO A 190 50.30 2.83 14.02
C PRO A 190 50.73 3.88 15.05
N SER A 191 51.58 4.83 14.68
CA SER A 191 52.02 5.91 15.57
C SER A 191 50.86 6.76 16.08
N VAL A 192 49.78 6.91 15.31
CA VAL A 192 48.57 7.64 15.74
C VAL A 192 47.84 6.88 16.83
N LEU A 193 47.75 5.55 16.72
CA LEU A 193 47.13 4.70 17.75
C LEU A 193 47.92 4.77 19.05
N ASP A 194 49.24 4.57 18.97
CA ASP A 194 50.13 4.54 20.14
C ASP A 194 50.14 5.88 20.88
N SER A 195 50.20 7.00 20.13
CA SER A 195 50.26 8.34 20.72
C SER A 195 48.96 8.76 21.40
N ASN A 196 47.82 8.21 20.99
CA ASN A 196 46.51 8.49 21.58
C ASN A 196 46.04 7.40 22.55
N GLY A 197 46.80 6.30 22.71
CA GLY A 197 46.44 5.17 23.57
C GLY A 197 45.19 4.41 23.09
N TRP A 198 44.91 4.39 21.79
CA TRP A 198 43.76 3.66 21.24
C TRP A 198 44.11 2.19 21.01
N ASP A 199 43.56 1.32 21.84
CA ASP A 199 43.82 -0.12 21.84
C ASP A 199 42.72 -0.95 21.15
N CYS A 200 41.53 -0.38 20.93
CA CYS A 200 40.42 -0.99 20.22
C CYS A 200 39.70 -0.02 19.26
N ALA A 201 38.83 -0.57 18.41
CA ALA A 201 38.07 0.21 17.43
C ALA A 201 37.02 1.12 18.09
N GLU A 202 36.41 0.65 19.18
CA GLU A 202 35.38 1.38 19.93
C GLU A 202 35.93 2.61 20.65
N ALA A 203 37.25 2.71 20.82
CA ALA A 203 37.90 3.89 21.41
C ALA A 203 37.85 5.13 20.50
N VAL A 204 37.46 4.97 19.23
CA VAL A 204 37.49 6.05 18.23
C VAL A 204 36.21 6.10 17.42
N GLU A 205 35.50 7.21 17.55
CA GLU A 205 34.25 7.42 16.83
C GLU A 205 34.46 7.50 15.31
N LEU A 206 33.51 6.96 14.54
CA LEU A 206 33.58 6.90 13.07
C LEU A 206 33.92 8.23 12.38
N THR A 207 33.42 9.38 12.86
CA THR A 207 33.71 10.68 12.23
C THR A 207 35.11 11.20 12.53
N LYS A 208 35.74 10.77 13.62
CA LYS A 208 37.12 11.12 13.94
C LYS A 208 38.08 10.45 12.95
N TRP A 209 37.76 9.23 12.52
CA TRP A 209 38.50 8.53 11.47
C TRP A 209 38.54 9.29 10.15
N THR A 210 37.48 9.98 9.76
CA THR A 210 37.46 10.80 8.53
C THR A 210 38.58 11.85 8.53
N SER A 211 38.78 12.55 9.64
CA SER A 211 39.84 13.57 9.76
C SER A 211 41.22 12.93 9.72
N ILE A 212 41.44 11.87 10.50
CA ILE A 212 42.71 11.15 10.59
C ILE A 212 43.12 10.59 9.21
N LEU A 213 42.21 9.87 8.55
CA LEU A 213 42.48 9.26 7.25
C LEU A 213 42.74 10.33 6.19
N HIS A 214 42.01 11.46 6.24
CA HIS A 214 42.26 12.57 5.31
C HIS A 214 43.66 13.18 5.51
N SER A 215 44.04 13.50 6.76
CA SER A 215 45.33 14.10 7.09
C SER A 215 46.52 13.21 6.72
N HIS A 216 46.38 11.89 6.86
CA HIS A 216 47.46 10.95 6.59
C HIS A 216 47.47 10.42 5.14
N SER A 217 46.40 10.64 4.36
CA SER A 217 46.23 10.08 3.01
C SER A 217 47.39 10.35 2.05
N ASN A 218 47.99 11.55 2.09
CA ASN A 218 49.11 11.95 1.23
C ASN A 218 50.43 11.24 1.54
N ASN A 219 50.56 10.68 2.75
CA ASN A 219 51.77 10.00 3.23
C ASN A 219 51.68 8.47 3.09
N LEU A 220 50.57 7.96 2.58
CA LEU A 220 50.35 6.53 2.41
C LEU A 220 51.01 6.00 1.13
N SER A 221 51.34 4.70 1.14
CA SER A 221 51.74 4.02 -0.10
C SER A 221 50.59 4.08 -1.12
N PRO A 222 50.86 4.23 -2.43
CA PRO A 222 49.84 4.16 -3.48
C PRO A 222 49.03 2.85 -3.47
N SER A 223 49.55 1.80 -2.84
CA SER A 223 48.87 0.50 -2.68
C SER A 223 48.00 0.39 -1.43
N ALA A 224 47.94 1.42 -0.58
CA ALA A 224 47.17 1.39 0.68
C ALA A 224 45.68 1.64 0.46
N LEU A 225 45.32 2.47 -0.53
CA LEU A 225 43.93 2.85 -0.83
C LEU A 225 43.56 2.43 -2.25
N GLN A 226 42.33 1.92 -2.40
CA GLN A 226 41.76 1.61 -3.70
C GLN A 226 40.64 2.61 -4.00
N ILE A 227 40.99 3.74 -4.61
CA ILE A 227 40.00 4.76 -4.98
C ILE A 227 39.40 4.38 -6.33
N THR A 228 38.30 3.62 -6.29
CA THR A 228 37.48 3.31 -7.47
C THR A 228 36.15 4.06 -7.35
N GLY A 229 36.02 5.19 -8.04
CA GLY A 229 34.77 5.98 -8.05
C GLY A 229 34.91 7.37 -7.44
N PRO A 230 34.02 7.80 -6.51
CA PRO A 230 34.05 9.14 -5.94
C PRO A 230 35.39 9.49 -5.27
N PRO A 231 35.75 10.79 -5.19
CA PRO A 231 36.92 11.22 -4.44
C PRO A 231 36.91 10.69 -3.00
N LEU A 232 38.09 10.36 -2.46
CA LEU A 232 38.26 9.86 -1.09
C LEU A 232 37.52 10.73 -0.05
N ARG A 233 37.54 12.06 -0.22
CA ARG A 233 36.84 12.99 0.67
C ARG A 233 35.33 12.72 0.74
N ASP A 234 34.71 12.38 -0.39
CA ASP A 234 33.26 12.18 -0.46
C ASP A 234 32.88 10.81 0.14
N ILE A 235 33.77 9.82 0.01
CA ILE A 235 33.66 8.52 0.71
C ILE A 235 33.83 8.72 2.21
N LEU A 236 34.84 9.47 2.64
CA LEU A 236 35.07 9.75 4.06
C LEU A 236 33.97 10.62 4.68
N SER A 237 33.39 11.56 3.93
CA SER A 237 32.27 12.39 4.43
C SER A 237 31.00 11.58 4.62
N SER A 238 30.79 10.51 3.84
CA SER A 238 29.63 9.63 4.00
C SER A 238 29.54 8.95 5.37
N ALA A 239 30.68 8.76 6.05
CA ALA A 239 30.76 8.22 7.40
C ALA A 239 30.01 9.09 8.43
N HIS A 240 29.96 10.41 8.20
CA HIS A 240 29.17 11.34 9.00
C HIS A 240 27.68 11.03 8.87
N ARG A 241 27.19 10.81 7.65
CA ARG A 241 25.78 10.48 7.40
C ARG A 241 25.39 9.18 8.11
N ILE A 242 26.20 8.13 8.00
CA ILE A 242 25.96 6.84 8.66
C ILE A 242 25.88 7.02 10.19
N ARG A 243 26.88 7.70 10.80
CA ARG A 243 26.88 7.98 12.24
C ARG A 243 25.67 8.81 12.65
N HIS A 244 25.38 9.91 11.95
CA HIS A 244 24.29 10.80 12.32
C HIS A 244 22.93 10.09 12.25
N THR A 245 22.68 9.28 11.23
CA THR A 245 21.46 8.47 11.17
C THR A 245 21.38 7.47 12.32
N ALA A 246 22.49 6.80 12.66
CA ALA A 246 22.54 5.82 13.75
C ALA A 246 22.34 6.46 15.14
N VAL A 247 23.04 7.56 15.41
CA VAL A 247 23.09 8.25 16.71
C VAL A 247 21.85 9.09 16.96
N HIS A 248 21.39 9.86 15.97
CA HIS A 248 20.19 10.69 16.09
C HIS A 248 18.90 9.93 15.81
N ARG A 249 19.01 8.62 15.53
CA ARG A 249 17.85 7.72 15.51
C ARG A 249 16.77 8.14 14.51
N LEU A 250 17.16 8.81 13.44
CA LEU A 250 16.24 9.37 12.45
C LEU A 250 15.55 8.23 11.68
N PRO A 251 14.20 8.17 11.66
CA PRO A 251 13.48 7.24 10.82
C PRO A 251 13.89 7.39 9.36
N THR A 252 14.47 6.34 8.79
CA THR A 252 15.01 6.37 7.43
C THR A 252 14.26 5.36 6.57
N THR A 253 13.97 5.72 5.32
CA THR A 253 13.30 4.79 4.40
C THR A 253 14.16 3.54 4.22
N ALA A 254 13.54 2.41 3.91
CA ALA A 254 14.22 1.15 3.69
C ALA A 254 15.24 1.28 2.54
N ARG A 255 14.88 2.00 1.47
CA ARG A 255 15.80 2.36 0.37
C ARG A 255 16.96 3.26 0.84
N GLY A 256 16.70 4.23 1.70
CA GLY A 256 17.74 5.07 2.31
C GLY A 256 18.72 4.27 3.16
N ILE A 257 18.23 3.30 3.94
CA ILE A 257 19.10 2.38 4.69
C ILE A 257 19.96 1.55 3.73
N SER A 258 19.38 1.01 2.66
CA SER A 258 20.13 0.25 1.65
C SER A 258 21.28 1.09 1.07
N GLN A 259 21.01 2.35 0.69
CA GLN A 259 22.03 3.29 0.20
C GLN A 259 23.14 3.58 1.22
N LEU A 260 22.82 3.67 2.51
CA LEU A 260 23.82 3.84 3.57
C LEU A 260 24.74 2.61 3.66
N VAL A 261 24.18 1.39 3.55
CA VAL A 261 24.99 0.15 3.55
C VAL A 261 25.83 0.05 2.28
N GLU A 262 25.29 0.38 1.10
CA GLU A 262 26.04 0.42 -0.16
C GLU A 262 27.24 1.38 -0.06
N THR A 263 27.03 2.51 0.61
CA THR A 263 28.09 3.49 0.85
C THR A 263 29.15 2.95 1.81
N ALA A 264 28.75 2.20 2.84
CA ALA A 264 29.67 1.51 3.74
C ALA A 264 30.50 0.44 3.01
N VAL A 265 29.93 -0.30 2.05
CA VAL A 265 30.68 -1.24 1.20
C VAL A 265 31.79 -0.50 0.47
N LYS A 266 31.47 0.57 -0.27
CA LYS A 266 32.46 1.40 -0.99
C LYS A 266 33.54 1.96 -0.06
N TYR A 267 33.18 2.32 1.17
CA TYR A 267 34.11 2.77 2.19
C TYR A 267 35.15 1.69 2.53
N THR A 268 34.69 0.47 2.85
CA THR A 268 35.59 -0.65 3.18
C THR A 268 36.45 -1.10 1.99
N GLU A 269 35.90 -1.08 0.77
CA GLU A 269 36.64 -1.38 -0.45
C GLU A 269 37.78 -0.35 -0.67
N THR A 270 37.51 0.92 -0.37
CA THR A 270 38.51 1.99 -0.48
C THR A 270 39.68 1.78 0.49
N LEU A 271 39.39 1.28 1.70
CA LEU A 271 40.40 0.89 2.69
C LEU A 271 40.99 -0.52 2.45
N GLN A 272 40.57 -1.19 1.36
CA GLN A 272 40.99 -2.53 0.97
C GLN A 272 40.74 -3.62 2.03
N ASP A 273 39.66 -3.48 2.80
CA ASP A 273 39.23 -4.48 3.78
C ASP A 273 38.23 -5.46 3.17
N SER A 274 38.76 -6.43 2.41
CA SER A 274 37.93 -7.43 1.71
C SER A 274 36.99 -8.23 2.62
N VAL A 275 37.36 -8.47 3.89
CA VAL A 275 36.54 -9.27 4.81
C VAL A 275 35.28 -8.49 5.17
N ARG A 276 35.44 -7.24 5.60
CA ARG A 276 34.31 -6.38 5.99
C ARG A 276 33.50 -5.93 4.77
N SER A 277 34.14 -5.71 3.61
CA SER A 277 33.43 -5.45 2.35
C SER A 277 32.46 -6.56 1.99
N LEU A 278 32.89 -7.83 2.06
CA LEU A 278 32.03 -8.98 1.77
C LEU A 278 30.87 -9.08 2.77
N GLN A 279 31.11 -8.86 4.06
CA GLN A 279 30.07 -8.89 5.09
C GLN A 279 29.00 -7.81 4.86
N LEU A 280 29.42 -6.59 4.54
CA LEU A 280 28.50 -5.48 4.26
C LEU A 280 27.77 -5.67 2.92
N ASP A 281 28.41 -6.26 1.91
CA ASP A 281 27.75 -6.57 0.63
C ASP A 281 26.70 -7.68 0.80
N GLU A 282 26.98 -8.72 1.59
CA GLU A 282 25.99 -9.73 1.96
C GLU A 282 24.79 -9.11 2.68
N LEU A 283 25.03 -8.20 3.62
CA LEU A 283 23.97 -7.46 4.31
C LEU A 283 23.17 -6.57 3.36
N HIS A 284 23.83 -5.84 2.47
CA HIS A 284 23.19 -4.99 1.46
C HIS A 284 22.26 -5.81 0.55
N ASN A 285 22.73 -6.94 0.03
CA ASN A 285 21.94 -7.85 -0.78
C ASN A 285 20.73 -8.43 -0.03
N GLU A 286 20.87 -8.77 1.25
CA GLU A 286 19.77 -9.24 2.08
C GLU A 286 18.73 -8.12 2.32
N ILE A 287 19.18 -6.89 2.59
CA ILE A 287 18.32 -5.72 2.75
C ILE A 287 17.52 -5.47 1.46
N ASP A 288 18.17 -5.42 0.31
CA ASP A 288 17.53 -5.21 -0.99
C ASP A 288 16.50 -6.30 -1.32
N SER A 289 16.83 -7.55 -1.01
CA SER A 289 15.90 -8.67 -1.15
C SER A 289 14.63 -8.47 -0.31
N LYS A 290 14.77 -7.99 0.93
CA LYS A 290 13.65 -7.74 1.84
C LYS A 290 12.84 -6.50 1.43
N ILE A 291 13.49 -5.45 0.92
CA ILE A 291 12.81 -4.28 0.35
C ILE A 291 11.92 -4.73 -0.81
N LYS A 292 12.49 -5.45 -1.78
CA LYS A 292 11.74 -5.96 -2.95
C LYS A 292 10.55 -6.82 -2.53
N ALA A 293 10.73 -7.72 -1.57
CA ALA A 293 9.63 -8.56 -1.08
C ALA A 293 8.51 -7.74 -0.41
N MET A 294 8.88 -6.75 0.40
CA MET A 294 7.93 -5.87 1.08
C MET A 294 7.17 -4.99 0.09
N GLU A 295 7.87 -4.35 -0.84
CA GLU A 295 7.27 -3.48 -1.86
C GLU A 295 6.32 -4.25 -2.79
N MET A 296 6.71 -5.45 -3.24
CA MET A 296 5.80 -6.31 -4.01
C MET A 296 4.52 -6.65 -3.24
N ASN A 297 4.62 -6.91 -1.93
CA ASN A 297 3.44 -7.17 -1.11
C ASN A 297 2.57 -5.93 -0.94
N LYS A 298 3.17 -4.75 -0.75
CA LYS A 298 2.45 -3.47 -0.68
C LYS A 298 1.69 -3.19 -1.98
N ASN A 299 2.37 -3.36 -3.13
CA ASN A 299 1.76 -3.16 -4.44
C ASN A 299 0.56 -4.09 -4.62
N ALA A 300 0.71 -5.37 -4.31
CA ALA A 300 -0.38 -6.33 -4.40
C ALA A 300 -1.58 -5.97 -3.50
N LEU A 301 -1.32 -5.43 -2.30
CA LEU A 301 -2.38 -4.97 -1.39
C LEU A 301 -3.11 -3.74 -1.93
N GLU A 302 -2.38 -2.72 -2.35
CA GLU A 302 -2.95 -1.51 -2.96
C GLU A 302 -3.76 -1.84 -4.22
N ASP A 303 -3.25 -2.71 -5.08
CA ASP A 303 -3.91 -3.11 -6.33
C ASP A 303 -5.19 -3.90 -6.04
N THR A 304 -5.16 -4.80 -5.03
CA THR A 304 -6.36 -5.54 -4.60
C THR A 304 -7.42 -4.59 -4.05
N VAL A 305 -7.06 -3.67 -3.16
CA VAL A 305 -8.01 -2.72 -2.57
C VAL A 305 -8.63 -1.84 -3.65
N CYS A 306 -7.84 -1.38 -4.63
CA CYS A 306 -8.37 -0.56 -5.71
C CYS A 306 -9.39 -1.31 -6.57
N GLN A 307 -9.10 -2.55 -6.94
CA GLN A 307 -10.03 -3.38 -7.71
C GLN A 307 -11.36 -3.58 -6.96
N GLU A 308 -11.30 -3.85 -5.65
CA GLU A 308 -12.51 -4.02 -4.84
C GLU A 308 -13.28 -2.70 -4.69
N LEU A 309 -12.60 -1.56 -4.55
CA LEU A 309 -13.23 -0.24 -4.49
C LEU A 309 -13.90 0.13 -5.82
N ASP A 310 -13.31 -0.22 -6.97
CA ASP A 310 -13.92 -0.01 -8.29
C ASP A 310 -15.21 -0.83 -8.44
N ILE A 311 -15.22 -2.09 -7.98
CA ILE A 311 -16.41 -2.93 -7.96
C ILE A 311 -17.50 -2.30 -7.07
N ILE A 312 -17.12 -1.79 -5.90
CA ILE A 312 -18.04 -1.10 -4.99
C ILE A 312 -18.62 0.14 -5.68
N ARG A 313 -17.79 0.93 -6.38
CA ARG A 313 -18.22 2.12 -7.13
C ARG A 313 -19.25 1.78 -8.19
N GLN A 314 -18.98 0.76 -9.02
CA GLN A 314 -19.91 0.31 -10.06
C GLN A 314 -21.25 -0.16 -9.47
N LYS A 315 -21.23 -0.85 -8.33
CA LYS A 315 -22.45 -1.27 -7.62
C LYS A 315 -23.23 -0.08 -7.07
N ARG A 316 -22.55 0.94 -6.54
CA ARG A 316 -23.19 2.19 -6.10
C ARG A 316 -23.90 2.88 -7.26
N GLU A 317 -23.22 3.03 -8.40
CA GLU A 317 -23.82 3.62 -9.61
C GLU A 317 -25.02 2.81 -10.16
N GLU A 318 -25.01 1.49 -10.05
CA GLU A 318 -26.16 0.66 -10.41
C GLU A 318 -27.34 0.88 -9.45
N LEU A 319 -27.07 0.97 -8.15
CA LEU A 319 -28.09 1.27 -7.14
C LEU A 319 -28.68 2.65 -7.34
N ASP A 320 -27.85 3.67 -7.58
CA ASP A 320 -28.29 5.04 -7.85
C ASP A 320 -29.22 5.11 -9.08
N ARG A 321 -28.87 4.38 -10.14
CA ARG A 321 -29.72 4.26 -11.35
C ARG A 321 -31.06 3.59 -11.05
N LYS A 322 -31.07 2.53 -10.23
CA LYS A 322 -32.30 1.83 -9.83
C LYS A 322 -33.18 2.73 -8.96
N GLU A 323 -32.59 3.45 -8.02
CA GLU A 323 -33.31 4.39 -7.15
C GLU A 323 -33.98 5.49 -7.98
N ALA A 324 -33.23 6.15 -8.87
CA ALA A 324 -33.77 7.18 -9.75
C ALA A 324 -34.92 6.66 -10.63
N TYR A 325 -34.76 5.45 -11.19
CA TYR A 325 -35.82 4.81 -11.99
C TYR A 325 -37.10 4.56 -11.18
N LEU A 326 -36.99 4.02 -9.97
CA LEU A 326 -38.14 3.72 -9.12
C LEU A 326 -38.89 5.00 -8.71
N ILE A 327 -38.15 6.06 -8.37
CA ILE A 327 -38.73 7.36 -8.03
C ILE A 327 -39.51 7.94 -9.22
N GLU A 328 -38.94 7.90 -10.43
CA GLU A 328 -39.61 8.42 -11.62
C GLU A 328 -40.80 7.57 -12.04
N LYS A 329 -40.69 6.23 -11.92
CA LYS A 329 -41.82 5.33 -12.16
C LYS A 329 -42.98 5.63 -11.22
N MET A 330 -42.71 5.74 -9.91
CA MET A 330 -43.73 6.09 -8.91
C MET A 330 -44.42 7.41 -9.26
N LYS A 331 -43.66 8.46 -9.62
CA LYS A 331 -44.24 9.76 -10.02
C LYS A 331 -45.11 9.65 -11.27
N LYS A 332 -44.70 8.83 -12.23
CA LYS A 332 -45.46 8.59 -13.46
C LYS A 332 -46.77 7.84 -13.15
N ASP A 333 -46.69 6.76 -12.40
CA ASP A 333 -47.83 5.93 -12.03
C ASP A 333 -48.86 6.76 -11.22
N ASP A 334 -48.41 7.61 -10.29
CA ASP A 334 -49.28 8.55 -9.55
C ASP A 334 -49.97 9.57 -10.47
N ARG A 335 -49.26 10.08 -11.48
CA ARG A 335 -49.82 11.03 -12.47
C ARG A 335 -50.89 10.37 -13.33
N GLU A 336 -50.65 9.15 -13.80
CA GLU A 336 -51.61 8.38 -14.59
C GLU A 336 -52.86 8.04 -13.77
N ASN A 337 -52.68 7.63 -12.51
CA ASN A 337 -53.79 7.38 -11.60
C ASN A 337 -54.61 8.66 -11.35
N LYS A 338 -53.97 9.80 -11.12
CA LYS A 338 -54.66 11.09 -10.96
C LYS A 338 -55.49 11.47 -12.19
N ALA A 339 -54.95 11.26 -13.39
CA ALA A 339 -55.67 11.53 -14.64
C ALA A 339 -56.91 10.64 -14.80
N LEU A 340 -56.78 9.34 -14.50
CA LEU A 340 -57.90 8.39 -14.54
C LEU A 340 -59.01 8.75 -13.53
N ILE A 341 -58.64 9.04 -12.29
CA ILE A 341 -59.62 9.45 -11.26
C ILE A 341 -60.29 10.77 -11.67
N GLY A 342 -59.53 11.71 -12.23
CA GLY A 342 -60.06 12.95 -12.78
C GLY A 342 -61.13 12.71 -13.86
N SER A 343 -60.83 11.87 -14.87
CA SER A 343 -61.78 11.58 -15.94
C SER A 343 -63.04 10.86 -15.43
N LEU A 344 -62.90 9.90 -14.51
CA LEU A 344 -64.05 9.20 -13.93
C LEU A 344 -64.97 10.13 -13.12
N LEU A 345 -64.39 11.11 -12.42
CA LEU A 345 -65.15 12.12 -11.70
C LEU A 345 -65.84 13.08 -12.68
N GLU A 346 -65.16 13.53 -13.72
CA GLU A 346 -65.77 14.36 -14.77
C GLU A 346 -66.96 13.67 -15.46
N ASP A 347 -66.83 12.39 -15.81
CA ASP A 347 -67.91 11.61 -16.40
C ASP A 347 -69.09 11.46 -15.44
N SER A 348 -68.81 11.25 -14.15
CA SER A 348 -69.82 11.19 -13.11
C SER A 348 -70.54 12.54 -12.95
N ILE A 349 -69.82 13.65 -12.98
CA ILE A 349 -70.39 15.01 -12.94
C ILE A 349 -71.28 15.23 -14.16
N ARG A 350 -70.82 14.92 -15.38
CA ARG A 350 -71.65 15.02 -16.60
C ARG A 350 -72.93 14.20 -16.43
N ARG A 351 -72.85 12.95 -15.99
CA ARG A 351 -74.04 12.11 -15.77
C ARG A 351 -75.01 12.72 -14.76
N ILE A 352 -74.52 13.15 -13.59
CA ILE A 352 -75.34 13.69 -12.50
C ILE A 352 -76.02 15.02 -12.91
N PHE A 353 -75.32 15.86 -13.67
CA PHE A 353 -75.78 17.21 -13.98
C PHE A 353 -76.35 17.38 -15.41
N SER A 354 -76.26 16.37 -16.29
CA SER A 354 -76.85 16.38 -17.65
C SER A 354 -78.21 15.68 -17.77
N GLU A 355 -78.73 15.03 -16.72
CA GLU A 355 -80.10 14.46 -16.69
C GLU A 355 -81.21 15.52 -16.50
N ASN A 356 -81.03 16.74 -16.99
CA ASN A 356 -82.00 17.84 -16.86
C ASN A 356 -82.34 18.58 -18.17
N GLU A 357 -82.21 17.94 -19.33
CA GLU A 357 -82.91 18.44 -20.54
C GLU A 357 -84.05 17.49 -20.95
N PRO A 358 -85.31 17.98 -20.99
CA PRO A 358 -86.43 17.18 -21.47
C PRO A 358 -86.34 17.00 -22.99
N GLN A 359 -86.49 15.74 -23.42
CA GLN A 359 -86.78 15.37 -24.80
C GLN A 359 -88.04 16.10 -25.29
N ALA A 360 -87.89 16.93 -26.32
CA ALA A 360 -88.99 17.34 -27.19
C ALA A 360 -88.83 16.62 -28.54
N THR A 361 -89.81 15.79 -28.84
CA THR A 361 -90.12 15.20 -30.15
C THR A 361 -90.25 16.25 -31.25
N MET A 362 -89.78 15.98 -32.47
CA MET A 362 -90.63 15.93 -33.68
C MET A 362 -89.84 15.48 -34.92
N GLU A 363 -90.62 14.91 -35.83
CA GLU A 363 -90.32 14.03 -36.97
C GLU A 363 -89.82 14.74 -38.25
N ASP A 364 -89.14 13.91 -39.07
CA ASP A 364 -89.15 13.76 -40.53
C ASP A 364 -88.59 14.79 -41.54
N ASP A 365 -87.96 14.14 -42.54
CA ASP A 365 -87.77 14.43 -43.97
C ASP A 365 -86.50 15.08 -44.55
N GLU A 366 -85.83 14.23 -45.35
CA GLU A 366 -85.14 14.40 -46.65
C GLU A 366 -84.64 15.79 -47.07
N ASP A 367 -83.33 15.94 -47.34
CA ASP A 367 -82.79 15.84 -48.71
C ASP A 367 -81.28 16.14 -48.82
N ASN A 368 -80.59 15.26 -49.57
CA ASN A 368 -79.60 15.54 -50.61
C ASN A 368 -78.51 16.63 -50.44
N ALA A 369 -77.23 16.20 -50.42
CA ALA A 369 -76.26 16.45 -51.51
C ALA A 369 -74.78 16.54 -51.04
N GLY A 370 -74.00 15.52 -51.41
CA GLY A 370 -72.80 15.70 -52.23
C GLY A 370 -71.47 16.18 -51.61
N SER A 371 -70.53 15.24 -51.49
CA SER A 371 -69.18 15.24 -52.14
C SER A 371 -68.08 14.76 -51.18
N ARG A 372 -67.59 13.52 -51.36
CA ARG A 372 -66.28 13.17 -51.98
C ARG A 372 -65.09 13.79 -51.23
N SER A 373 -64.23 13.03 -50.56
CA SER A 373 -63.33 11.99 -51.10
C SER A 373 -62.73 11.22 -49.90
N ASN A 374 -62.68 9.87 -49.89
CA ASN A 374 -61.66 9.00 -50.52
C ASN A 374 -60.24 9.37 -50.05
N ASP A 375 -59.38 8.50 -49.53
CA ASP A 375 -59.24 7.03 -49.62
C ASP A 375 -58.28 6.57 -48.48
N GLU A 376 -58.59 5.44 -47.85
CA GLU A 376 -57.76 4.21 -47.81
C GLU A 376 -56.57 4.19 -46.83
N ALA A 377 -56.19 3.08 -46.22
CA ALA A 377 -56.82 1.79 -45.99
C ALA A 377 -55.91 1.02 -45.02
N ASN A 378 -56.56 0.19 -44.20
CA ASN A 378 -56.11 -1.10 -43.67
C ASN A 378 -54.78 -1.22 -42.87
N GLY A 379 -54.73 -1.98 -41.80
CA GLY A 379 -55.75 -2.86 -41.25
C GLY A 379 -55.20 -3.78 -40.16
N TYR A 380 -56.12 -4.63 -39.72
CA TYR A 380 -55.98 -5.82 -38.88
C TYR A 380 -56.12 -5.66 -37.36
N ALA A 381 -57.38 -5.90 -36.99
CA ALA A 381 -57.90 -6.30 -35.70
C ALA A 381 -57.37 -7.66 -35.22
N PHE A 382 -57.39 -7.84 -33.89
CA PHE A 382 -57.87 -9.05 -33.21
C PHE A 382 -58.30 -8.64 -31.79
N GLN A 383 -59.60 -8.38 -31.56
CA GLN A 383 -60.58 -9.26 -30.91
C GLN A 383 -60.24 -9.74 -29.49
N SER A 384 -60.64 -8.91 -28.52
CA SER A 384 -61.63 -9.16 -27.46
C SER A 384 -61.91 -10.58 -26.93
N ALA A 385 -61.80 -10.71 -25.61
CA ALA A 385 -62.77 -11.39 -24.71
C ALA A 385 -62.36 -11.01 -23.27
N ALA A 386 -63.05 -10.15 -22.51
CA ALA A 386 -64.42 -10.16 -22.00
C ALA A 386 -64.69 -11.19 -20.88
N LEU A 387 -65.08 -10.63 -19.72
CA LEU A 387 -66.01 -11.11 -18.68
C LEU A 387 -65.45 -11.63 -17.34
N GLY A 388 -65.98 -11.04 -16.26
CA GLY A 388 -66.13 -11.72 -14.96
C GLY A 388 -66.09 -10.80 -13.73
N SER A 389 -67.22 -10.19 -13.38
CA SER A 389 -67.42 -9.41 -12.14
C SER A 389 -67.65 -10.27 -10.89
N GLY A 390 -67.00 -9.89 -9.78
CA GLY A 390 -67.50 -9.90 -8.39
C GLY A 390 -67.37 -11.18 -7.52
N PRO A 391 -67.67 -11.13 -6.20
CA PRO A 391 -67.13 -10.22 -5.17
C PRO A 391 -66.75 -10.93 -3.83
N ALA A 392 -66.11 -10.17 -2.91
CA ALA A 392 -66.06 -10.28 -1.44
C ALA A 392 -65.45 -11.53 -0.73
N GLN A 393 -64.50 -11.31 0.20
CA GLN A 393 -64.72 -11.50 1.65
C GLN A 393 -63.47 -11.17 2.49
N LEU A 394 -63.71 -10.39 3.55
CA LEU A 394 -62.82 -10.18 4.69
C LEU A 394 -62.68 -11.48 5.50
N SER A 395 -61.45 -11.84 5.89
CA SER A 395 -61.24 -12.63 7.11
C SER A 395 -59.96 -12.17 7.80
N GLU A 396 -60.13 -11.72 9.05
CA GLU A 396 -59.06 -11.51 10.01
C GLU A 396 -58.46 -12.87 10.40
N CYS A 397 -57.13 -12.96 10.48
CA CYS A 397 -56.47 -13.84 11.44
C CYS A 397 -55.19 -13.16 11.95
N ARG A 398 -55.11 -13.09 13.27
CA ARG A 398 -54.10 -12.45 14.09
C ARG A 398 -53.11 -13.52 14.60
N MET A 399 -51.88 -13.08 14.88
CA MET A 399 -50.83 -13.65 15.76
C MET A 399 -49.63 -14.38 15.08
N SER A 400 -48.47 -13.74 15.28
CA SER A 400 -47.05 -14.10 15.02
C SER A 400 -46.52 -15.21 15.96
N PRO A 401 -45.18 -15.43 16.17
CA PRO A 401 -43.96 -15.15 15.39
C PRO A 401 -43.00 -16.37 15.27
N GLY A 402 -41.96 -16.31 14.42
CA GLY A 402 -40.92 -17.36 14.37
C GLY A 402 -39.67 -16.98 13.56
N GLU A 403 -38.65 -16.52 14.29
CA GLU A 403 -37.21 -16.76 14.10
C GLU A 403 -36.44 -16.24 12.87
N ASN A 404 -35.94 -15.01 13.05
CA ASN A 404 -34.55 -14.54 12.94
C ASN A 404 -33.65 -14.97 11.77
N ALA A 405 -33.37 -13.96 10.95
CA ALA A 405 -32.13 -13.76 10.22
C ALA A 405 -30.93 -13.54 11.15
N ASP A 406 -29.76 -14.02 10.74
CA ASP A 406 -28.47 -13.68 11.35
C ASP A 406 -27.56 -13.02 10.29
N MET A 407 -27.56 -11.69 10.29
CA MET A 407 -26.56 -10.85 9.63
C MET A 407 -25.60 -10.32 10.71
N PRO A 408 -24.28 -10.31 10.48
CA PRO A 408 -23.31 -9.87 11.49
C PRO A 408 -23.34 -8.34 11.68
N ASN A 409 -23.43 -7.94 12.94
CA ASN A 409 -23.50 -6.56 13.44
C ASN A 409 -22.09 -5.89 13.49
N PRO A 410 -21.95 -4.56 13.24
CA PRO A 410 -20.69 -3.83 13.34
C PRO A 410 -20.39 -3.26 14.74
N ILE A 411 -19.11 -3.37 15.11
CA ILE A 411 -18.24 -2.43 15.87
C ILE A 411 -18.91 -1.51 16.91
N GLU A 412 -18.68 -1.80 18.19
CA GLU A 412 -18.79 -0.84 19.30
C GLU A 412 -17.46 -0.07 19.50
N ILE A 413 -17.61 1.25 19.59
CA ILE A 413 -16.64 2.23 20.07
C ILE A 413 -16.69 2.21 21.60
N ILE A 414 -15.54 2.11 22.27
CA ILE A 414 -15.42 2.45 23.70
C ILE A 414 -14.21 3.38 23.87
N GLU A 415 -14.43 4.39 24.70
CA GLU A 415 -13.57 5.49 25.17
C GLU A 415 -12.17 5.08 25.64
#